data_AF-A0A7T4PKZ4-F1
#
_entry.id   AF-A0A7T4PKZ4-F1
#
_cell.length_a   1.000
_cell.length_b   1.000
_cell.length_c   1.000
_cell.angle_alpha   90.00
_cell.angle_beta   90.00
_cell.angle_gamma   90.00
#
_symmetry.space_group_name_H-M   'P 1'
#
loop_
_entity.id
_entity.type
_entity.pdbx_description
1 polymer ?
#
loop_
_entity_poly.entity_id
_entity_poly.type
_entity_poly.pdbx_seq_one_letter_code
_entity_poly.pdbx_strand_id
1 'polypeptide(L)'
;MPIRDARDAVAVTALYLRWLGYLDTRSAPRALPSAVRITARGMLAQVDPALRHTTPRDIECLWLTAMTGAGDTPPACAFFSLAGYTAPARALADTLAVPLFTLDLTGTPQPVNSAADELVATGA
;
A
#
# COMPACT_ATOMS: atom_id res chain seq x y z
N MET A 1 -11.44 -4.28 -12.06
CA MET A 1 -11.57 -3.05 -12.86
C MET A 1 -10.22 -2.82 -13.51
N PRO A 2 -10.13 -2.71 -14.84
CA PRO A 2 -8.81 -2.59 -15.47
C PRO A 2 -8.14 -1.27 -15.09
N ILE A 3 -6.84 -1.31 -14.78
CA ILE A 3 -6.08 -0.12 -14.38
C ILE A 3 -5.52 0.56 -15.64
N ARG A 4 -5.96 1.79 -15.94
CA ARG A 4 -5.48 2.57 -17.09
C ARG A 4 -4.67 3.78 -16.67
N ASP A 5 -4.91 4.29 -15.47
CA ASP A 5 -4.18 5.43 -14.91
C ASP A 5 -4.02 5.35 -13.38
N ALA A 6 -3.38 6.38 -12.80
CA ALA A 6 -3.15 6.48 -11.37
C ALA A 6 -4.44 6.54 -10.54
N ARG A 7 -5.55 7.07 -11.09
CA ARG A 7 -6.83 7.13 -10.39
C ARG A 7 -7.48 5.76 -10.33
N ASP A 8 -7.38 4.98 -11.41
CA ASP A 8 -7.86 3.60 -11.42
C ASP A 8 -7.10 2.74 -10.41
N ALA A 9 -5.78 2.91 -10.31
CA ALA A 9 -4.96 2.22 -9.31
C ALA A 9 -5.42 2.53 -7.88
N VAL A 10 -5.66 3.81 -7.58
CA VAL A 10 -6.18 4.25 -6.27
C VAL A 10 -7.57 3.70 -5.99
N ALA A 11 -8.46 3.69 -6.99
CA ALA A 11 -9.82 3.16 -6.85
C ALA A 11 -9.81 1.65 -6.58
N VAL A 12 -9.00 0.88 -7.32
CA VAL A 12 -8.80 -0.55 -7.10
C VAL A 12 -8.27 -0.83 -5.70
N THR A 13 -7.25 -0.10 -5.25
CA THR A 13 -6.72 -0.25 -3.89
C THR A 13 -7.77 0.07 -2.82
N ALA A 14 -8.53 1.16 -2.97
CA ALA A 14 -9.56 1.53 -2.01
C ALA A 14 -10.68 0.47 -1.92
N LEU A 15 -11.09 -0.11 -3.05
CA LEU A 15 -12.06 -1.21 -3.09
C LEU A 15 -11.50 -2.47 -2.42
N TYR A 16 -10.22 -2.78 -2.65
CA TYR A 16 -9.56 -3.93 -2.06
C TYR A 16 -9.45 -3.81 -0.53
N LEU A 17 -9.02 -2.65 -0.02
CA LEU A 17 -8.98 -2.39 1.42
C LEU A 17 -10.36 -2.49 2.08
N ARG A 18 -11.40 -2.03 1.38
CA ARG A 18 -12.79 -2.17 1.86
C ARG A 18 -13.23 -3.63 1.91
N TRP A 19 -12.83 -4.45 0.93
CA TRP A 19 -13.09 -5.89 0.96
C TRP A 19 -12.36 -6.59 2.13
N LEU A 20 -11.15 -6.14 2.46
CA LEU A 20 -10.40 -6.58 3.64
C LEU A 20 -10.99 -6.08 4.98
N GLY A 21 -12.03 -5.25 4.99
CA GLY A 21 -12.68 -4.75 6.21
C GLY A 21 -12.22 -3.37 6.68
N TYR A 22 -11.26 -2.73 6.01
CA TYR A 22 -10.85 -1.35 6.32
C TYR A 22 -11.87 -0.36 5.76
N LEU A 23 -12.77 0.13 6.63
CA LEU A 23 -13.81 1.10 6.32
C LEU A 23 -13.33 2.56 6.53
N ASP A 24 -13.99 3.52 5.88
CA ASP A 24 -13.63 4.96 5.83
C ASP A 24 -12.28 5.26 5.13
N THR A 25 -12.12 4.83 3.87
CA THR A 25 -10.98 5.24 3.02
C THR A 25 -11.12 6.72 2.63
N ARG A 26 -10.48 7.62 3.40
CA ARG A 26 -10.28 9.01 3.00
C ARG A 26 -8.98 9.08 2.21
N SER A 27 -9.04 9.45 0.93
CA SER A 27 -7.83 9.77 0.17
C SER A 27 -7.27 11.09 0.69
N ALA A 28 -6.09 11.07 1.32
CA ALA A 28 -5.45 12.29 1.77
C ALA A 28 -4.75 12.97 0.59
N PRO A 29 -4.99 14.26 0.30
CA PRO A 29 -4.27 14.98 -0.74
C PRO A 29 -2.91 15.39 -0.19
N ARG A 30 -2.00 14.43 0.01
CA ARG A 30 -0.57 14.74 0.11
C ARG A 30 0.21 13.82 -0.81
N ALA A 31 0.31 14.28 -2.05
CA ALA A 31 1.18 13.72 -3.06
C ALA A 31 2.63 13.79 -2.55
N LEU A 32 3.27 12.63 -2.35
CA LEU A 32 4.68 12.55 -2.70
C LEU A 32 4.76 12.64 -4.23
N PRO A 33 5.89 13.05 -4.83
CA PRO A 33 5.99 13.31 -6.27
C PRO A 33 5.66 12.11 -7.20
N SER A 34 5.32 10.94 -6.65
CA SER A 34 5.00 9.76 -7.44
C SER A 34 4.01 8.77 -6.82
N ALA A 35 3.69 8.87 -5.53
CA ALA A 35 2.82 7.89 -4.85
C ALA A 35 1.63 8.59 -4.15
N VAL A 36 0.44 8.02 -4.31
CA VAL A 36 -0.82 8.50 -3.73
C VAL A 36 -1.07 7.77 -2.42
N ARG A 37 -1.45 8.50 -1.37
CA ARG A 37 -1.69 7.93 -0.03
C ARG A 37 -3.19 7.85 0.26
N ILE A 38 -3.61 6.69 0.72
CA ILE A 38 -4.97 6.38 1.16
C ILE A 38 -4.92 6.15 2.67
N THR A 39 -5.70 6.91 3.43
CA THR A 39 -5.88 6.69 4.87
C THR A 39 -7.21 6.00 5.11
N ALA A 40 -7.19 4.86 5.77
CA ALA A 40 -8.39 4.20 6.32
C ALA A 40 -8.29 4.15 7.84
N ARG A 41 -9.39 3.89 8.55
CA ARG A 41 -9.32 3.72 10.02
C ARG A 41 -8.37 2.55 10.35
N GLY A 42 -7.29 2.86 11.08
CA GLY A 42 -6.30 1.86 11.48
C GLY A 42 -5.34 1.39 10.36
N MET A 43 -5.36 2.00 9.17
CA MET A 43 -4.47 1.61 8.06
C MET A 43 -4.01 2.80 7.22
N LEU A 44 -2.71 2.84 6.90
CA LEU A 44 -2.10 3.76 5.96
C LEU A 44 -1.64 2.99 4.70
N ALA A 45 -2.36 3.16 3.59
CA ALA A 45 -1.98 2.55 2.32
C ALA A 45 -1.29 3.57 1.40
N GLN A 46 -0.26 3.14 0.69
CA GLN A 46 0.40 3.93 -0.34
C GLN A 46 0.34 3.21 -1.68
N VAL A 47 -0.03 3.94 -2.73
CA VAL A 47 -0.15 3.45 -4.10
C VAL A 47 0.87 4.14 -4.98
N ASP A 48 1.78 3.39 -5.57
CA ASP A 48 2.75 3.85 -6.56
C ASP A 48 2.29 3.42 -7.98
N PRO A 49 1.65 4.32 -8.74
CA PRO A 49 1.26 4.05 -10.12
C PRO A 49 2.43 4.18 -11.11
N ALA A 50 3.64 4.54 -10.66
CA ALA A 50 4.76 4.72 -11.56
C ALA A 50 5.22 3.37 -12.16
N LEU A 51 5.67 3.42 -13.43
CA LEU A 51 6.23 2.27 -14.14
C LEU A 51 7.67 1.94 -13.72
N ARG A 52 8.10 2.36 -12.53
CA ARG A 52 9.44 2.11 -11.99
C ARG A 52 9.34 1.24 -10.74
N HIS A 53 10.34 0.40 -10.52
CA HIS A 53 10.34 -0.47 -9.34
C HIS A 53 10.48 0.38 -8.07
N THR A 54 9.66 0.06 -7.07
CA THR A 54 9.66 0.70 -5.77
C THR A 54 10.96 0.40 -5.01
N THR A 55 11.53 1.43 -4.40
CA THR A 55 12.82 1.38 -3.71
C THR A 55 12.66 1.19 -2.20
N PRO A 56 13.71 0.76 -1.48
CA PRO A 56 13.65 0.63 -0.02
C PRO A 56 13.27 1.94 0.68
N ARG A 57 13.76 3.07 0.14
CA ARG A 57 13.47 4.40 0.68
C ARG A 57 11.98 4.71 0.66
N ASP A 58 11.26 4.27 -0.38
CA ASP A 58 9.81 4.47 -0.48
C ASP A 58 9.07 3.70 0.62
N ILE A 59 9.51 2.48 0.93
CA ILE A 59 8.97 1.64 2.01
C ILE A 59 9.26 2.25 3.39
N GLU A 60 10.51 2.64 3.63
CA GLU A 60 10.93 3.29 4.88
C GLU A 60 10.16 4.59 5.13
N CYS A 61 10.00 5.43 4.10
CA CYS A 61 9.24 6.67 4.21
C CYS A 61 7.76 6.41 4.57
N LEU A 62 7.14 5.37 3.97
CA LEU A 62 5.79 4.97 4.34
C LEU A 62 5.73 4.55 5.80
N TRP A 63 6.60 3.65 6.22
CA TRP A 63 6.62 3.10 7.57
C TRP A 63 6.84 4.19 8.61
N LEU A 64 7.83 5.07 8.42
CA LEU A 64 8.05 6.22 9.30
C LEU A 64 6.84 7.16 9.33
N THR A 65 6.17 7.39 8.19
CA THR A 65 4.96 8.22 8.15
C THR A 65 3.82 7.59 8.95
N ALA A 66 3.63 6.28 8.86
CA ALA A 66 2.62 5.56 9.64
C ALA A 66 2.91 5.65 11.14
N MET A 67 4.15 5.40 11.55
CA MET A 67 4.56 5.41 12.95
C MET A 67 4.56 6.81 13.58
N THR A 68 4.83 7.86 12.80
CA THR A 68 4.88 9.25 13.32
C THR A 68 3.55 10.00 13.20
N GLY A 69 2.69 9.62 12.25
CA GLY A 69 1.36 10.21 12.08
C GLY A 69 0.28 9.57 12.95
N ALA A 70 0.62 8.47 13.63
CA ALA A 70 -0.23 7.81 14.59
C ALA A 70 -0.32 8.60 15.89
N GLY A 71 -1.53 8.76 16.43
CA GLY A 71 -1.69 9.12 17.84
C GLY A 71 -1.30 7.94 18.75
N ASP A 72 -2.10 7.63 19.76
CA ASP A 72 -1.81 6.59 20.74
C ASP A 72 -1.80 5.14 20.18
N THR A 73 -2.21 4.94 18.92
CA THR A 73 -2.21 3.61 18.28
C THR A 73 -1.67 3.71 16.85
N PRO A 74 -0.52 3.08 16.54
CA PRO A 74 0.02 3.05 15.19
C PRO A 74 -0.92 2.28 14.25
N PRO A 75 -1.32 2.88 13.12
CA PRO A 75 -2.07 2.16 12.10
C PRO A 75 -1.16 1.14 11.42
N ALA A 76 -1.74 0.04 10.95
CA ALA A 76 -1.09 -0.83 9.98
C ALA A 76 -0.70 -0.01 8.73
N CYS A 77 0.27 -0.47 7.95
CA CYS A 77 0.60 0.17 6.67
C CYS A 77 0.79 -0.84 5.56
N ALA A 78 0.41 -0.47 4.34
CA ALA A 78 0.52 -1.35 3.17
C ALA A 78 0.99 -0.56 1.95
N PHE A 79 1.80 -1.19 1.10
CA PHE A 79 2.29 -0.59 -0.13
C PHE A 79 1.72 -1.34 -1.33
N PHE A 80 1.24 -0.60 -2.33
CA PHE A 80 0.74 -1.10 -3.61
C PHE A 80 1.59 -0.51 -4.72
N SER A 81 2.15 -1.34 -5.60
CA SER A 81 2.99 -0.89 -6.72
C SER A 81 2.57 -1.53 -8.02
N LEU A 82 2.50 -0.74 -9.10
CA LEU A 82 2.17 -1.26 -10.43
C LEU A 82 3.38 -1.93 -11.10
N ALA A 83 4.58 -1.36 -10.95
CA ALA A 83 5.82 -1.92 -11.49
C ALA A 83 6.53 -2.89 -10.53
N GLY A 84 5.97 -3.10 -9.33
CA GLY A 84 6.54 -3.99 -8.32
C GLY A 84 7.74 -3.38 -7.60
N TYR A 85 8.57 -4.25 -7.03
CA TYR A 85 9.55 -3.88 -6.00
C TYR A 85 10.94 -4.35 -6.38
N THR A 86 11.94 -3.55 -6.00
CA THR A 86 13.34 -4.01 -5.98
C THR A 86 13.54 -5.08 -4.90
N ALA A 87 14.51 -5.98 -5.09
CA ALA A 87 14.81 -7.02 -4.09
C ALA A 87 15.17 -6.44 -2.70
N PRO A 88 15.98 -5.36 -2.60
CA PRO A 88 16.22 -4.68 -1.32
C PRO A 88 14.94 -4.11 -0.68
N ALA A 89 13.97 -3.65 -1.48
CA ALA A 89 12.71 -3.13 -0.95
C ALA A 89 11.87 -4.25 -0.32
N ARG A 90 11.85 -5.44 -0.94
CA ARG A 90 11.18 -6.62 -0.38
C ARG A 90 11.81 -7.05 0.94
N ALA A 91 13.13 -7.18 1.00
CA ALA A 91 13.84 -7.55 2.22
C ALA A 91 13.60 -6.56 3.38
N LEU A 92 13.56 -5.26 3.07
CA LEU A 92 13.23 -4.24 4.07
C LEU A 92 11.77 -4.35 4.53
N ALA A 93 10.84 -4.55 3.62
CA ALA A 93 9.43 -4.71 3.96
C ALA A 93 9.18 -5.94 4.84
N ASP A 94 9.88 -7.04 4.60
CA ASP A 94 9.81 -8.24 5.44
C ASP A 94 10.34 -7.97 6.85
N THR A 95 11.40 -7.18 6.96
CA THR A 95 11.97 -6.77 8.25
C THR A 95 11.02 -5.87 9.04
N LEU A 96 10.33 -4.96 8.35
CA LEU A 96 9.40 -4.00 8.96
C LEU A 96 7.97 -4.53 9.06
N ALA A 97 7.72 -5.77 8.63
CA ALA A 97 6.39 -6.37 8.50
C ALA A 97 5.41 -5.47 7.72
N VAL A 98 5.85 -4.87 6.61
CA VAL A 98 5.02 -4.05 5.73
C VAL A 98 4.44 -4.93 4.61
N PRO A 99 3.11 -5.14 4.57
CA PRO A 99 2.42 -5.75 3.44
C PRO A 99 2.74 -5.09 2.10
N LEU A 100 3.22 -5.89 1.15
CA LEU A 100 3.48 -5.47 -0.23
C LEU A 100 2.49 -6.12 -1.20
N PHE A 101 1.92 -5.31 -2.08
CA PHE A 101 0.98 -5.74 -3.12
C PHE A 101 1.41 -5.24 -4.50
N THR A 102 1.39 -6.11 -5.50
CA THR A 102 1.46 -5.68 -6.90
C THR A 102 0.07 -5.45 -7.45
N LEU A 103 -0.11 -4.35 -8.18
CA LEU A 103 -1.33 -4.08 -8.92
C LEU A 103 -1.18 -4.59 -10.34
N ASP A 104 -1.97 -5.61 -10.70
CA ASP A 104 -2.08 -6.02 -12.10
C ASP A 104 -3.06 -5.13 -12.86
N LEU A 105 -2.93 -5.07 -14.19
CA LEU A 105 -3.85 -4.31 -15.05
C LEU A 105 -5.27 -4.90 -15.07
N THR A 106 -5.50 -6.06 -14.45
CA THR A 106 -6.84 -6.69 -14.32
C THR A 106 -7.62 -6.13 -13.12
N GLY A 107 -6.90 -5.49 -12.19
CA GLY A 107 -7.43 -4.82 -11.02
C GLY A 107 -7.54 -5.72 -9.80
N THR A 108 -6.74 -6.79 -9.71
CA THR A 108 -6.66 -7.62 -8.50
C THR A 108 -5.29 -7.44 -7.86
N PRO A 109 -5.19 -6.79 -6.69
CA PRO A 109 -3.93 -6.69 -5.97
C PRO A 109 -3.44 -8.08 -5.56
N GLN A 110 -2.19 -8.40 -5.91
CA GLN A 110 -1.56 -9.68 -5.59
C GLN A 110 -0.59 -9.49 -4.41
N PRO A 111 -0.67 -10.31 -3.35
CA PRO A 111 0.29 -10.26 -2.26
C PRO A 111 1.69 -10.67 -2.76
N VAL A 112 2.72 -10.00 -2.25
CA VAL A 112 4.11 -10.20 -2.68
C VAL A 112 4.99 -10.79 -1.57
N ASN A 113 4.59 -10.62 -0.31
CA ASN A 113 5.32 -11.11 0.85
C ASN A 113 4.38 -11.68 1.92
N SER A 114 4.96 -12.38 2.89
CA SER A 114 4.20 -13.07 3.96
C SER A 114 3.32 -12.12 4.76
N ALA A 115 3.75 -10.87 4.99
CA ALA A 115 2.94 -9.87 5.69
C ALA A 115 1.67 -9.50 4.87
N ALA A 116 1.77 -9.48 3.54
CA ALA A 116 0.61 -9.30 2.67
C ALA A 116 -0.30 -10.53 2.67
N ASP A 117 0.26 -11.74 2.64
CA ASP A 117 -0.53 -12.97 2.75
C ASP A 117 -1.30 -13.04 4.07
N GLU A 118 -0.65 -12.67 5.18
CA GLU A 118 -1.27 -12.61 6.50
C GLU A 118 -2.39 -11.57 6.55
N LEU A 119 -2.17 -10.39 5.97
CA LEU A 119 -3.20 -9.35 5.87
C LEU A 119 -4.42 -9.82 5.08
N VAL A 120 -4.21 -10.58 3.99
CA VAL A 120 -5.30 -11.14 3.19
C VAL A 120 -6.05 -12.24 3.94
N ALA A 121 -5.33 -13.05 4.73
CA ALA A 121 -5.93 -14.14 5.49
C ALA A 121 -6.73 -13.66 6.71
N THR A 122 -6.27 -12.60 7.37
CA THR A 122 -6.85 -12.12 8.64
C THR A 122 -7.83 -10.95 8.45
N GLY A 123 -7.62 -10.10 7.45
CA GLY A 123 -8.40 -8.88 7.28
C GLY A 123 -8.17 -7.85 8.39
N ALA A 124 -9.08 -6.89 8.50
CA ALA A 124 -9.10 -5.84 9.54
C ALA A 124 -9.65 -6.34 10.89
#